data_AF-A0A7C5L9D5-F1
#
_entry.id   AF-A0A7C5L9D5-F1
#
_cell.length_a   1.000
_cell.length_b   1.000
_cell.length_c   1.000
_cell.angle_alpha   90.00
_cell.angle_beta   90.00
_cell.angle_gamma   90.00
#
_symmetry.space_group_name_H-M   'P 1'
#
loop_
_entity.id
_entity.type
_entity.pdbx_description
1 polymer ?
#
loop_
_entity_poly.entity_id
_entity_poly.type
_entity_poly.pdbx_seq_one_letter_code
_entity_poly.pdbx_strand_id
1 'polypeptide(L)' 'MSSRKVVRLSDWEVKAIKDIAEEVFGEGTRVFLFGSRTDPTKRGGDIDLYIIPANRENLFDDPERLIEREAMETGVEL' A
#
# COMPACT_ATOMS: atom_id res chain seq x y z
N MET A 1 21.19 -15.83 4.30
CA MET A 1 20.13 -16.20 3.34
C MET A 1 19.22 -15.00 3.21
N SER A 2 19.29 -14.25 2.11
CA SER A 2 18.40 -13.10 1.89
C SER A 2 17.04 -13.67 1.46
N SER A 3 16.00 -13.46 2.28
CA SER A 3 14.63 -13.88 1.94
C SER A 3 14.27 -13.31 0.57
N ARG A 4 13.76 -14.15 -0.34
CA ARG A 4 13.30 -13.70 -1.66
C ARG A 4 12.27 -12.58 -1.45
N LYS A 5 12.59 -11.38 -1.93
CA LYS A 5 11.65 -10.25 -1.87
C LYS A 5 10.47 -10.58 -2.78
N VAL A 6 9.28 -10.62 -2.20
CA VAL A 6 8.05 -11.05 -2.88
C VAL A 6 7.39 -9.88 -3.63
N VAL A 7 7.89 -8.65 -3.46
CA VAL A 7 7.36 -7.42 -4.07
C VAL A 7 8.44 -6.65 -4.82
N ARG A 8 8.05 -5.91 -5.86
CA ARG A 8 8.92 -5.06 -6.71
C ARG A 8 9.02 -3.62 -6.18
N LEU A 9 9.26 -3.49 -4.88
CA LEU A 9 9.59 -2.25 -4.21
C LEU A 9 10.91 -2.43 -3.49
N SER A 10 11.77 -1.41 -3.49
CA SER A 10 12.96 -1.31 -2.65
C SER A 10 12.58 -1.09 -1.19
N ASP A 11 13.52 -1.31 -0.27
CA ASP A 11 13.24 -1.14 1.16
C ASP A 11 12.97 0.33 1.50
N TRP A 12 13.60 1.25 0.77
CA TRP A 12 13.35 2.68 0.92
C TRP A 12 11.93 3.05 0.46
N GLU A 13 11.46 2.52 -0.67
CA GLU A 13 10.09 2.78 -1.16
C GLU A 13 9.05 2.26 -0.18
N VAL A 14 9.22 1.04 0.33
CA VAL A 14 8.33 0.48 1.36
C VAL A 14 8.31 1.36 2.60
N LYS A 15 9.48 1.81 3.07
CA LYS A 15 9.56 2.70 4.24
C LYS A 15 8.86 4.03 3.98
N ALA A 16 9.15 4.68 2.85
CA ALA A 16 8.56 5.97 2.50
C ALA A 16 7.04 5.90 2.39
N ILE A 17 6.49 4.83 1.79
CA ILE A 17 5.05 4.61 1.70
C ILE A 17 4.43 4.49 3.09
N LYS A 18 5.04 3.73 4.00
CA LYS A 18 4.54 3.57 5.37
C LYS A 18 4.58 4.87 6.16
N ASP A 19 5.72 5.56 6.14
CA ASP A 19 5.91 6.80 6.90
C ASP A 19 4.86 7.85 6.47
N ILE A 20 4.68 8.03 5.15
CA ILE A 20 3.70 8.99 4.61
C ILE A 20 2.27 8.54 4.94
N ALA A 21 1.97 7.25 4.86
CA ALA A 21 0.64 6.75 5.20
C ALA A 21 0.30 7.02 6.67
N GLU A 22 1.23 6.80 7.60
CA GLU A 22 1.02 7.12 9.01
C GLU A 22 0.91 8.62 9.27
N GLU A 23 1.72 9.44 8.58
CA GLU A 23 1.65 10.91 8.69
C GLU A 23 0.29 11.45 8.23
N VAL A 24 -0.24 10.92 7.12
CA VAL A 24 -1.47 11.41 6.50
C VAL A 24 -2.74 10.82 7.12
N PHE A 25 -2.69 9.57 7.58
CA PHE A 25 -3.87 8.80 8.01
C PHE A 25 -3.85 8.34 9.47
N GLY A 26 -2.78 8.69 10.20
CA GLY A 26 -2.60 8.39 11.62
C GLY A 26 -1.78 7.14 11.88
N GLU A 27 -1.17 7.10 13.08
CA GLU A 27 -0.38 5.97 13.58
C GLU A 27 -1.22 4.68 13.61
N GLY A 28 -0.69 3.59 13.08
CA GLY A 28 -1.41 2.31 12.94
C GLY A 28 -2.16 2.14 11.61
N THR A 29 -1.97 3.06 10.66
CA THR A 29 -2.46 2.91 9.30
C THR A 29 -1.84 1.69 8.62
N ARG A 30 -2.68 0.84 8.02
CA ARG A 30 -2.22 -0.34 7.30
C ARG A 30 -2.18 -0.06 5.82
N VAL A 31 -1.10 -0.47 5.17
CA VAL A 31 -0.91 -0.30 3.73
C VAL A 31 -0.75 -1.66 3.08
N PHE A 32 -1.48 -1.87 2.00
CA PHE A 32 -1.39 -3.06 1.19
C PHE A 32 -1.01 -2.68 -0.23
N LEU A 33 -0.09 -3.42 -0.82
CA LEU A 33 0.30 -3.32 -2.21
C LEU A 33 -0.50 -4.32 -3.05
N PHE A 34 -1.02 -3.86 -4.19
CA PHE A 34 -1.72 -4.69 -5.17
C PHE A 34 -1.11 -4.53 -6.55
N GLY A 35 -1.73 -5.19 -7.51
CA GLY A 35 -1.44 -5.00 -8.92
C GLY A 35 -0.10 -5.58 -9.35
N SER A 36 0.47 -5.01 -10.40
CA SER A 36 1.64 -5.58 -11.09
C SER A 36 2.92 -5.64 -10.24
N ARG A 37 2.98 -4.87 -9.14
CA ARG A 37 4.15 -4.75 -8.27
C ARG A 37 4.23 -5.81 -7.17
N THR A 38 3.21 -6.62 -6.98
CA THR A 38 3.24 -7.80 -6.08
C THR A 38 3.89 -9.03 -6.73
N ASP A 39 4.23 -8.97 -8.02
CA ASP A 39 4.88 -10.07 -8.75
C ASP A 39 6.26 -9.64 -9.26
N PRO A 40 7.36 -10.25 -8.77
CA PRO A 40 8.72 -9.93 -9.20
C PRO A 40 9.00 -10.19 -10.69
N THR A 41 8.16 -10.99 -11.37
CA THR A 41 8.37 -11.40 -12.77
C THR A 41 7.70 -10.48 -13.79
N LYS A 42 6.73 -9.66 -13.38
CA LYS A 42 6.06 -8.68 -14.26
C LYS A 42 6.96 -7.48 -14.53
N ARG A 43 6.72 -6.72 -15.61
CA ARG A 43 7.48 -5.51 -16.00
C ARG A 43 6.54 -4.32 -16.19
N GLY A 44 7.02 -3.10 -15.90
CA GLY A 44 6.21 -1.88 -15.96
C GLY A 44 5.16 -1.81 -14.83
N GLY A 45 4.18 -0.92 -15.00
CA GLY A 45 3.00 -0.76 -14.15
C GLY A 45 3.14 0.28 -13.04
N ASP A 46 2.00 0.88 -12.70
CA ASP A 46 1.82 1.81 -11.59
C ASP A 46 1.85 1.09 -10.24
N ILE A 47 1.85 1.87 -9.16
CA ILE A 47 1.80 1.36 -7.79
C ILE A 47 0.35 1.49 -7.29
N ASP A 48 -0.32 0.36 -7.15
CA ASP A 48 -1.68 0.29 -6.61
C ASP A 48 -1.63 0.04 -5.10
N LEU A 49 -2.10 0.99 -4.30
CA LEU A 49 -2.13 0.89 -2.83
C LEU A 49 -3.57 0.88 -2.31
N TYR A 50 -3.82 0.06 -1.29
CA TYR A 50 -5.01 0.15 -0.46
C TYR A 50 -4.58 0.57 0.94
N ILE A 51 -5.17 1.65 1.44
CA ILE A 51 -4.83 2.22 2.73
C ILE A 51 -6.02 2.00 3.67
N ILE A 52 -5.76 1.36 4.80
CA ILE A 52 -6.70 1.27 5.91
C ILE A 52 -6.24 2.26 6.97
N PRO A 53 -6.81 3.46 7.00
CA PRO A 53 -6.42 4.52 7.91
C PRO A 53 -6.75 4.12 9.37
N ALA A 54 -5.88 4.50 10.30
CA ALA A 54 -6.14 4.30 11.73
C ALA A 54 -7.25 5.23 12.23
N ASN A 55 -7.22 6.49 11.80
CA ASN A 55 -8.29 7.44 12.05
C ASN A 55 -9.25 7.50 10.84
N ARG A 56 -10.56 7.33 11.11
CA ARG A 56 -11.60 7.41 10.08
C ARG A 56 -12.29 8.77 9.99
N GLU A 57 -11.90 9.70 10.84
CA GLU A 57 -12.40 11.08 10.78
C GLU A 57 -11.95 11.75 9.48
N ASN A 58 -12.85 12.52 8.85
CA ASN A 58 -12.60 13.31 7.64
C ASN A 58 -12.17 12.52 6.38
N LEU A 59 -12.30 11.18 6.37
CA LEU A 59 -11.97 10.36 5.19
C LEU A 59 -12.76 10.69 3.94
N PHE A 60 -13.94 11.29 4.10
CA PHE A 60 -14.85 11.63 3.01
C PHE A 60 -14.77 13.10 2.59
N ASP A 61 -13.93 13.90 3.27
CA ASP A 61 -13.72 15.30 2.92
C ASP A 61 -12.89 15.44 1.64
N ASP A 62 -12.20 14.36 1.24
CA ASP A 62 -11.40 14.25 0.03
C ASP A 62 -11.79 12.97 -0.75
N PRO A 63 -12.65 13.09 -1.78
CA PRO A 63 -13.23 11.96 -2.50
C PRO A 63 -12.21 11.14 -3.31
N GLU A 64 -10.98 11.62 -3.52
CA GLU A 64 -9.93 10.87 -4.21
C GLU A 64 -9.34 9.73 -3.36
N ARG A 65 -9.70 9.65 -2.07
CA ARG A 65 -9.13 8.69 -1.10
C ARG A 65 -9.87 7.36 -1.00
N LEU A 66 -10.92 7.13 -1.79
CA LEU A 66 -11.68 5.88 -1.74
C LEU A 66 -11.21 4.90 -2.82
N ILE A 67 -10.67 3.75 -2.41
CA ILE A 67 -10.46 2.58 -3.28
C ILE A 67 -11.33 1.43 -2.75
N GLU A 68 -12.05 0.76 -3.63
CA GLU A 68 -13.09 -0.22 -3.31
C GLU A 68 -12.59 -1.67 -3.08
N ARG A 69 -13.52 -2.45 -2.52
CA ARG A 69 -13.42 -3.66 -1.69
C ARG A 69 -12.85 -4.96 -2.31
N GLU A 70 -12.33 -4.98 -3.53
CA GLU A 70 -11.88 -6.24 -4.17
C GLU A 70 -10.44 -6.65 -3.83
N ALA A 71 -9.70 -5.80 -3.13
CA ALA A 71 -8.25 -5.93 -3.02
C ALA A 71 -7.79 -7.13 -2.15
N MET A 72 -8.52 -7.49 -1.08
CA MET A 72 -8.00 -8.35 0.00
C MET A 72 -7.59 -9.79 -0.40
N GLU A 73 -7.97 -10.30 -1.58
CA GLU A 73 -7.56 -11.63 -2.04
C GLU A 73 -6.17 -11.68 -2.68
N THR A 74 -5.61 -10.55 -3.13
CA THR A 74 -4.35 -10.52 -3.91
C THR A 74 -3.28 -9.57 -3.37
N GLY A 75 -3.56 -8.88 -2.26
CA GLY A 75 -2.67 -7.89 -1.67
C GLY A 75 -1.54 -8.45 -0.82
N VAL A 76 -0.41 -7.76 -0.83
CA VAL A 76 0.66 -7.96 0.15
C VAL A 76 0.64 -6.80 1.14
N GLU A 77 0.47 -7.09 2.42
CA GLU A 77 0.64 -6.10 3.48
C GLU A 77 2.11 -5.67 3.51
N LEU A 78 2.33 -4.35 3.38
CA LEU A 78 3.68 -3.78 3.35
C LEU A 78 4.28 -3.73 4.75
#